data_AF-A0A165QNG1-F1
#
_entry.id   AF-A0A165QNG1-F1
#
_cell.length_a   1.000
_cell.length_b   1.000
_cell.length_c   1.000
_cell.angle_alpha   90.00
_cell.angle_beta   90.00
_cell.angle_gamma   90.00
#
_symmetry.space_group_name_H-M   'P 1'
#
loop_
_entity.id
_entity.type
_entity.pdbx_description
1 polymer ?
#
loop_
_entity_poly.entity_id
_entity_poly.type
_entity_poly.pdbx_seq_one_letter_code
_entity_poly.pdbx_strand_id
1 'polypeptide(L)' 'MYVCICNAIRESDLRRVARHCPGDAEACYAALGKTPNCGACLCEADEIVEEEREMAFVPEHVAA' A
#
# COMPACT_ATOMS: atom_id res chain seq x y z
N MET A 1 3.13 2.58 -11.20
CA MET A 1 1.96 3.14 -11.94
C MET A 1 1.20 4.13 -11.04
N TYR A 2 0.14 4.82 -11.49
CA TYR A 2 -0.79 5.47 -10.55
C TYR A 2 -1.83 4.45 -10.09
N VAL A 3 -1.99 4.30 -8.78
CA VAL A 3 -3.03 3.46 -8.17
C VAL A 3 -4.30 4.27 -7.94
N CYS A 4 -4.17 5.52 -7.45
CA CYS A 4 -5.30 6.43 -7.29
C CYS A 4 -5.17 7.65 -8.20
N ILE A 5 -6.05 7.75 -9.20
CA ILE A 5 -6.10 8.93 -10.08
C ILE A 5 -6.64 10.16 -9.34
N CYS A 6 -7.66 10.00 -8.48
CA CYS A 6 -8.26 11.11 -7.74
C CYS A 6 -7.26 11.83 -6.82
N ASN A 7 -6.39 11.07 -6.16
CA ASN A 7 -5.43 11.61 -5.18
C ASN A 7 -4.01 11.70 -5.72
N ALA A 8 -3.78 11.33 -6.98
CA ALA A 8 -2.47 11.21 -7.61
C ALA A 8 -1.48 10.37 -6.78
N ILE A 9 -1.92 9.21 -6.28
CA ILE A 9 -1.09 8.30 -5.50
C ILE A 9 -0.43 7.30 -6.45
N ARG A 10 0.91 7.30 -6.47
CA ARG A 10 1.69 6.32 -7.23
C ARG A 10 1.82 5.05 -6.41
N GLU A 11 1.89 3.93 -7.11
CA GLU A 11 2.17 2.63 -6.52
C GLU A 11 3.45 2.64 -5.67
N SER A 12 4.50 3.32 -6.14
CA SER A 12 5.76 3.46 -5.39
C SER A 12 5.56 4.18 -4.05
N ASP A 13 4.68 5.18 -4.00
CA ASP A 13 4.39 5.93 -2.79
C ASP A 13 3.54 5.07 -1.84
N LEU A 14 2.56 4.34 -2.39
CA LEU A 14 1.73 3.41 -1.64
C LEU A 14 2.56 2.28 -1.01
N ARG A 15 3.41 1.60 -1.80
CA ARG A 15 4.33 0.55 -1.33
C ARG A 15 5.29 1.07 -0.26
N ARG A 16 5.83 2.28 -0.44
CA ARG A 16 6.70 2.91 0.58
C ARG A 16 5.99 3.08 1.92
N VAL A 17 4.73 3.53 1.91
CA VAL A 17 3.94 3.72 3.13
C VAL A 17 3.49 2.39 3.73
N ALA A 18 3.13 1.40 2.90
CA ALA A 18 2.68 0.07 3.34
C ALA A 18 3.68 -0.62 4.28
N ARG A 19 4.99 -0.36 4.14
CA ARG A 19 6.06 -0.89 4.99
C ARG A 19 6.08 -0.35 6.42
N HIS A 20 5.49 0.83 6.66
CA HIS A 20 5.60 1.55 7.93
C HIS A 20 4.26 1.96 8.53
N CYS A 21 3.18 1.88 7.76
CA CYS A 21 1.83 2.15 8.21
C CYS A 21 1.10 0.83 8.44
N PRO A 22 0.55 0.57 9.64
CA PRO A 22 -0.36 -0.55 9.86
C PRO A 22 -1.75 -0.22 9.29
N GLY A 23 -2.56 -1.25 9.01
CA GLY A 23 -3.93 -1.08 8.49
C GLY A 23 -4.05 -1.32 6.99
N ASP A 24 -5.15 -0.89 6.39
CA ASP A 24 -5.50 -1.10 4.99
C ASP A 24 -5.02 0.05 4.07
N ALA A 25 -5.46 0.05 2.83
CA ALA A 25 -5.21 1.11 1.86
C ALA A 25 -5.71 2.48 2.37
N GLU A 26 -6.84 2.54 3.07
CA GLU A 26 -7.35 3.81 3.62
C GLU A 26 -6.42 4.37 4.69
N ALA A 27 -5.90 3.52 5.58
CA ALA A 27 -4.88 3.90 6.55
C ALA A 27 -3.59 4.39 5.85
N CYS A 28 -3.16 3.71 4.78
CA CYS A 28 -2.02 4.16 3.98
C CYS A 28 -2.27 5.51 3.29
N TYR A 29 -3.50 5.75 2.82
CA TYR A 29 -3.88 7.04 2.22
C TYR A 29 -3.87 8.15 3.28
N ALA A 30 -4.38 7.87 4.48
CA ALA A 30 -4.36 8.80 5.59
C ALA A 30 -2.91 9.17 5.99
N ALA A 31 -1.99 8.20 5.98
CA ALA A 31 -0.56 8.44 6.21
C ALA A 31 0.10 9.30 5.11
N LEU A 32 -0.45 9.31 3.89
CA LEU A 32 -0.09 10.22 2.80
C LEU A 32 -0.81 11.59 2.90
N GLY A 33 -1.62 11.82 3.93
CA GLY A 33 -2.43 13.03 4.08
C GLY A 33 -3.59 13.11 3.08
N LYS A 34 -4.13 11.96 2.65
CA LYS A 34 -5.20 11.84 1.66
C LYS A 34 -6.39 11.08 2.23
N THR A 35 -7.57 11.40 1.74
CA THR A 35 -8.80 10.62 1.95
C THR A 35 -9.27 10.04 0.61
N PRO A 36 -9.73 8.79 0.54
CA PRO A 36 -10.33 8.25 -0.68
C PRO A 36 -11.49 9.14 -1.19
N ASN A 37 -11.57 9.35 -2.50
CA ASN A 37 -12.64 10.15 -3.12
C ASN A 37 -13.71 9.27 -3.76
N CYS A 38 -13.36 8.52 -4.82
CA CYS A 38 -14.30 7.61 -5.49
C CYS A 38 -14.26 6.16 -4.96
N GLY A 39 -13.21 5.79 -4.21
CA GLY A 39 -13.02 4.43 -3.66
C GLY A 39 -12.69 3.33 -4.68
N ALA A 40 -12.77 3.61 -5.99
CA ALA A 40 -12.63 2.58 -7.03
C ALA A 40 -11.28 1.85 -7.04
N CYS A 41 -10.22 2.49 -6.54
CA CYS A 41 -8.88 1.91 -6.44
C CYS A 41 -8.63 1.13 -5.15
N LEU A 42 -9.55 1.12 -4.17
CA LEU A 42 -9.25 0.60 -2.83
C LEU A 42 -8.95 -0.89 -2.83
N CYS A 43 -9.71 -1.70 -3.58
CA CYS A 43 -9.46 -3.14 -3.68
C CYS A 43 -8.05 -3.45 -4.21
N GLU A 44 -7.66 -2.82 -5.33
CA GLU A 44 -6.32 -2.99 -5.90
C GLU A 44 -5.23 -2.40 -4.99
N ALA A 45 -5.52 -1.28 -4.30
CA ALA A 45 -4.60 -0.68 -3.36
C ALA A 45 -4.37 -1.58 -2.13
N ASP A 46 -5.38 -2.29 -1.65
CA ASP A 46 -5.26 -3.27 -0.57
C ASP A 46 -4.39 -4.45 -1.01
N GLU A 47 -4.62 -5.00 -2.20
CA GLU A 47 -3.79 -6.08 -2.77
C GLU A 47 -2.31 -5.66 -2.85
N ILE A 48 -2.02 -4.43 -3.30
CA ILE A 48 -0.66 -3.88 -3.35
C ILE A 48 -0.05 -3.72 -1.95
N VAL A 49 -0.85 -3.28 -0.97
CA VAL A 49 -0.41 -3.10 0.42
C VAL A 49 -0.07 -4.46 1.04
N GLU A 50 -0.89 -5.47 0.81
CA GLU A 50 -0.66 -6.85 1.26
C GLU A 50 0.57 -7.45 0.60
N GLU A 51 0.65 -7.43 -0.73
CA GLU A 51 1.79 -7.94 -1.50
C GLU A 51 3.11 -7.33 -1.03
N GLU A 52 3.14 -6.00 -0.82
CA GLU A 52 4.34 -5.32 -0.36
C GLU A 52 4.79 -5.78 1.02
N ARG A 53 3.85 -6.05 1.92
CA ARG A 53 4.14 -6.51 3.28
C ARG A 53 4.59 -7.97 3.31
N GLU A 54 4.00 -8.81 2.48
CA GLU A 54 4.44 -10.19 2.30
C GLU A 54 5.85 -10.25 1.71
N MET A 55 6.15 -9.43 0.70
CA MET A 55 7.49 -9.37 0.11
C MET A 55 8.53 -8.68 1.00
N ALA A 56 8.12 -7.73 1.84
CA ALA A 56 9.00 -7.15 2.86
C ALA A 56 9.30 -8.13 3.99
N PHE A 57 8.45 -9.14 4.21
CA PHE A 57 8.68 -10.24 5.13
C PHE A 57 9.52 -11.34 4.45
N VAL A 58 10.82 -11.12 4.34
CA VAL A 58 11.76 -12.22 4.06
C VAL A 58 12.24 -12.76 5.42
N PRO A 59 11.82 -13.97 5.86
CA PRO A 59 12.43 -14.57 7.04
C PRO A 59 13.90 -14.87 6.69
N GLU A 60 14.84 -14.23 7.38
CA GLU A 60 16.23 -14.69 7.41
C GLU A 60 16.21 -16.14 7.93
N HIS A 61 16.61 -17.10 7.09
CA HIS A 61 16.72 -18.54 7.32
C HIS A 61 15.48 -19.43 7.12
N VAL A 62 15.46 -20.12 5.96
CA VAL A 62 15.59 -21.59 5.97
C VAL A 62 16.73 -21.96 5.03
N ALA A 63 17.96 -21.79 5.50
CA ALA A 63 19.08 -22.58 5.00
C ALA A 63 19.02 -23.91 5.75
N ALA A 64 18.60 -24.96 5.07
CA ALA A 64 18.71 -26.36 5.48
C ALA A 64 19.38 -27.14 4.36
#